data_AF-A0A6A5WA52-F1
#
_entry.id   AF-A0A6A5WA52-F1
#
_cell.length_a   1.000
_cell.length_b   1.000
_cell.length_c   1.000
_cell.angle_alpha   90.00
_cell.angle_beta   90.00
_cell.angle_gamma   90.00
#
_symmetry.space_group_name_H-M   'P 1'
#
loop_
_entity.id
_entity.type
_entity.pdbx_description
1 polymer ?
#
loop_
_entity_poly.entity_id
_entity_poly.type
_entity_poly.pdbx_seq_one_letter_code
_entity_poly.pdbx_strand_id
1 'polypeptide(L)'
;MSPRYLTKQCGKFLTKPPIKVLVGEQKVAYYIQPNILSSCESSSADVRMSGSWKSTGDNDINWTDFEEQTIECVSEYLYTGDYDVPKPADGMRISDRESGEIYPERPTDGNALERPLTPTSNCLEVGLPEEHLRTAAGIFAEKVLNDHNYTVGISVLVHAKVYSFAHCDFFSGLAKFALQRLTQILVVVPCKRSSLFPYLADAIRLIYDTTPRREAQEDPARRLLSQYVAFDYTNLTGEELDALADEGCEFKVDLSSKLARRLTANSHKARLLRDQIDGLTTQVGTLQMKCKDNQDKIRRVDQEFQDSRDRACDLVTKRKGKKRTSYVTAEIDR
;
A
#
# COMPACT_ATOMS: atom_id res chain seq x y z
N MET A 1 -26.84 6.84 15.77
CA MET A 1 -27.61 5.65 16.21
C MET A 1 -28.01 5.81 17.66
N SER A 2 -29.25 5.47 18.02
CA SER A 2 -29.86 5.77 19.33
C SER A 2 -29.46 4.72 20.39
N PRO A 3 -29.08 5.11 21.63
CA PRO A 3 -28.51 4.21 22.65
C PRO A 3 -29.46 3.14 23.21
N ARG A 4 -30.70 3.05 22.71
CA ARG A 4 -31.73 2.11 23.19
C ARG A 4 -31.71 0.72 22.53
N TYR A 5 -30.86 0.49 21.52
CA TYR A 5 -30.79 -0.81 20.83
C TYR A 5 -29.79 -1.81 21.46
N LEU A 6 -28.76 -1.34 22.17
CA LEU A 6 -27.73 -2.19 22.81
C LEU A 6 -28.25 -2.93 24.06
N THR A 7 -29.17 -2.33 24.82
CA THR A 7 -29.66 -2.87 26.09
C THR A 7 -30.59 -4.09 25.95
N LYS A 8 -31.25 -4.28 24.79
CA LYS A 8 -32.12 -5.46 24.56
C LYS A 8 -31.37 -6.71 24.08
N GLN A 9 -30.18 -6.57 23.51
CA GLN A 9 -29.36 -7.71 23.08
C GLN A 9 -28.54 -8.30 24.25
N CYS A 10 -28.03 -7.45 25.15
CA CYS A 10 -27.21 -7.87 26.29
C CYS A 10 -27.93 -8.89 27.21
N GLY A 11 -29.25 -8.73 27.41
CA GLY A 11 -30.06 -9.66 28.22
C GLY A 11 -30.24 -11.08 27.64
N LYS A 12 -30.03 -11.28 26.33
CA LYS A 12 -30.13 -12.62 25.70
C LYS A 12 -28.85 -13.43 25.85
N PHE A 13 -27.70 -12.78 25.94
CA PHE A 13 -26.40 -13.46 25.99
C PHE A 13 -26.09 -14.08 27.36
N LEU A 14 -26.63 -13.53 28.44
CA LEU A 14 -26.43 -13.99 29.83
C LEU A 14 -27.37 -15.13 30.26
N THR A 15 -28.06 -15.77 29.32
CA THR A 15 -29.05 -16.83 29.60
C THR A 15 -28.43 -18.16 29.99
N LYS A 16 -27.13 -18.36 29.73
CA LYS A 16 -26.35 -19.54 30.11
C LYS A 16 -25.16 -19.10 30.99
N PRO A 17 -24.68 -19.96 31.92
CA PRO A 17 -23.48 -19.65 32.68
C PRO A 17 -22.26 -19.48 31.75
N PRO A 18 -21.32 -18.58 32.10
CA PRO A 18 -20.06 -18.46 31.38
C PRO A 18 -19.32 -19.80 31.31
N ILE A 19 -18.68 -20.07 30.17
CA ILE A 19 -17.75 -21.17 30.01
C ILE A 19 -16.35 -20.68 30.37
N LYS A 20 -15.61 -21.51 31.10
CA LYS A 20 -14.23 -21.25 31.45
C LYS A 20 -13.31 -21.62 30.29
N VAL A 21 -12.34 -20.77 30.02
CA VAL A 21 -11.36 -20.91 28.95
C VAL A 21 -9.97 -20.80 29.56
N LEU A 22 -9.09 -21.76 29.27
CA LEU A 22 -7.72 -21.79 29.77
C LEU A 22 -6.78 -21.23 28.71
N VAL A 23 -6.00 -20.21 29.05
CA VAL A 23 -5.18 -19.42 28.12
C VAL A 23 -3.73 -19.39 28.54
N GLY A 24 -2.82 -19.47 27.57
CA GLY A 24 -1.38 -19.43 27.76
C GLY A 24 -0.79 -20.60 28.55
N GLU A 25 0.53 -20.61 28.67
CA GLU A 25 1.28 -21.65 29.41
C GLU A 25 0.86 -21.73 30.88
N GLN A 26 0.51 -20.58 31.48
CA GLN A 26 0.05 -20.48 32.86
C GLN A 26 -1.39 -20.95 33.08
N LYS A 27 -2.12 -21.28 32.00
CA LYS A 27 -3.53 -21.71 32.03
C LYS A 27 -4.42 -20.71 32.75
N VAL A 28 -4.23 -19.43 32.47
CA VAL A 28 -5.05 -18.34 33.03
C VAL A 28 -6.51 -18.55 32.62
N ALA A 29 -7.41 -18.45 33.58
CA ALA A 29 -8.83 -18.71 33.38
C ALA A 29 -9.58 -17.45 32.94
N TYR A 30 -10.11 -17.47 31.72
CA TYR A 30 -11.06 -16.50 31.19
C TYR A 30 -12.47 -17.08 31.23
N TYR A 31 -13.48 -16.22 31.30
CA TYR A 31 -14.89 -16.65 31.31
C TYR A 31 -15.66 -15.98 30.17
N ILE A 32 -16.13 -16.78 29.22
CA ILE A 32 -16.80 -16.30 28.01
C ILE A 32 -18.25 -16.76 27.98
N GLN A 33 -19.16 -15.89 27.57
CA GLN A 33 -20.57 -16.24 27.42
C GLN A 33 -20.77 -17.18 26.23
N PRO A 34 -21.38 -18.36 26.41
CA PRO A 34 -21.52 -19.36 25.34
C PRO A 34 -22.26 -18.83 24.11
N ASN A 35 -23.27 -18.00 24.35
CA ASN A 35 -24.11 -17.45 23.29
C ASN A 35 -23.36 -16.50 22.35
N ILE A 36 -22.22 -15.97 22.80
CA ILE A 36 -21.38 -15.08 21.99
C ILE A 36 -20.53 -15.90 21.03
N LEU A 37 -19.96 -17.01 21.53
CA LEU A 37 -19.23 -17.96 20.67
C LEU A 37 -20.14 -18.53 19.59
N SER A 38 -21.39 -18.90 19.93
CA SER A 38 -22.38 -19.40 18.95
C SER A 38 -22.92 -18.33 17.99
N SER A 39 -22.70 -17.05 18.27
CA SER A 39 -23.10 -15.97 17.35
C SER A 39 -22.10 -15.80 16.21
N CYS A 40 -20.92 -16.42 16.30
CA CYS A 40 -20.00 -16.51 15.19
C CYS A 40 -20.50 -17.56 14.21
N GLU A 41 -21.10 -17.10 13.11
CA GLU A 41 -21.72 -17.88 12.03
C GLU A 41 -20.72 -18.78 11.26
N SER A 42 -20.08 -19.73 11.93
CA SER A 42 -19.33 -20.79 11.27
C SER A 42 -19.87 -22.15 11.73
N SER A 43 -20.28 -22.96 10.75
CA SER A 43 -20.73 -24.34 10.97
C SER A 43 -19.68 -25.18 11.71
N SER A 44 -18.40 -24.84 11.57
CA SER A 44 -17.28 -25.50 12.25
C SER A 44 -17.15 -25.14 13.73
N ALA A 45 -17.42 -23.88 14.12
CA ALA A 45 -17.38 -23.47 15.53
C ALA A 45 -18.50 -24.15 16.32
N ASP A 46 -19.71 -24.25 15.77
CA ASP A 46 -20.82 -24.98 16.41
C ASP A 46 -20.51 -26.49 16.57
N VAL A 47 -19.87 -27.11 15.58
CA VAL A 47 -19.44 -28.52 15.63
C VAL A 47 -18.30 -28.74 16.64
N ARG A 48 -17.37 -27.79 16.79
CA ARG A 48 -16.28 -27.88 17.79
C ARG A 48 -16.72 -27.52 19.21
N MET A 49 -17.60 -26.53 19.37
CA MET A 49 -18.25 -26.19 20.65
C MET A 49 -19.15 -27.33 21.17
N SER A 50 -19.77 -28.10 20.28
CA SER A 50 -20.51 -29.30 20.64
C SER A 50 -19.64 -30.55 20.75
N GLY A 51 -18.42 -30.52 20.19
CA GLY A 51 -17.48 -31.65 20.06
C GLY A 51 -16.17 -31.49 20.87
N SER A 52 -15.02 -31.47 20.18
CA SER A 52 -13.67 -31.69 20.74
C SER A 52 -13.22 -30.73 21.84
N TRP A 53 -13.90 -29.59 22.03
CA TRP A 53 -13.60 -28.67 23.13
C TRP A 53 -14.06 -29.16 24.51
N LYS A 54 -14.82 -30.26 24.58
CA LYS A 54 -15.23 -30.92 25.83
C LYS A 54 -14.22 -31.95 26.36
N SER A 55 -13.01 -32.04 25.80
CA SER A 55 -12.10 -33.16 26.12
C SER A 55 -11.34 -33.04 27.45
N THR A 56 -11.52 -31.94 28.19
CA THR A 56 -11.14 -31.87 29.60
C THR A 56 -12.39 -32.25 30.39
N GLY A 57 -12.33 -33.13 31.38
CA GLY A 57 -13.53 -33.70 32.02
C GLY A 57 -14.49 -32.70 32.69
N ASP A 58 -14.10 -31.42 32.78
CA ASP A 58 -14.94 -30.26 33.08
C ASP A 58 -15.12 -29.46 31.79
N ASN A 59 -16.30 -28.86 31.55
CA ASN A 59 -16.70 -28.12 30.33
C ASN A 59 -15.82 -26.88 29.95
N ASP A 60 -14.53 -26.88 30.23
CA ASP A 60 -13.54 -25.85 30.00
C ASP A 60 -12.95 -25.96 28.57
N ILE A 61 -12.84 -24.82 27.88
CA ILE A 61 -12.19 -24.72 26.57
C ILE A 61 -10.68 -24.58 26.77
N ASN A 62 -9.89 -25.33 26.00
CA ASN A 62 -8.43 -25.25 26.04
C ASN A 62 -7.88 -24.37 24.89
N TRP A 63 -7.38 -23.18 25.23
CA TRP A 63 -6.68 -22.23 24.35
C TRP A 63 -5.27 -21.92 24.88
N THR A 64 -4.62 -22.91 25.48
CA THR A 64 -3.29 -22.73 26.09
C THR A 64 -2.17 -22.45 25.09
N ASP A 65 -2.39 -22.77 23.81
CA ASP A 65 -1.48 -22.45 22.71
C ASP A 65 -1.49 -20.95 22.34
N PHE A 66 -2.43 -20.17 22.89
CA PHE A 66 -2.59 -18.75 22.60
C PHE A 66 -2.25 -17.89 23.81
N GLU A 67 -1.62 -16.75 23.54
CA GLU A 67 -1.28 -15.77 24.56
C GLU A 67 -2.50 -14.99 25.05
N GLU A 68 -2.44 -14.55 26.31
CA GLU A 68 -3.46 -13.74 26.98
C GLU A 68 -3.86 -12.51 26.15
N GLN A 69 -2.89 -11.76 25.62
CA GLN A 69 -3.14 -10.58 24.79
C GLN A 69 -3.99 -10.91 23.54
N THR A 70 -3.78 -12.07 22.93
CA THR A 70 -4.55 -12.49 21.75
C THR A 70 -5.99 -12.79 22.16
N ILE A 71 -6.18 -13.49 23.26
CA ILE A 71 -7.51 -13.85 23.75
C ILE A 71 -8.29 -12.63 24.28
N GLU A 72 -7.61 -11.63 24.82
CA GLU A 72 -8.23 -10.34 25.18
C GLU A 72 -8.81 -9.65 23.94
N CYS A 73 -8.04 -9.51 22.86
CA CYS A 73 -8.53 -8.95 21.59
C CYS A 73 -9.68 -9.78 21.01
N VAL A 74 -9.56 -11.11 21.00
CA VAL A 74 -10.64 -12.00 20.55
C VAL A 74 -11.90 -11.79 21.38
N SER A 75 -11.76 -11.72 22.70
CA SER A 75 -12.88 -11.52 23.62
C SER A 75 -13.54 -10.16 23.37
N GLU A 76 -12.77 -9.09 23.27
CA GLU A 76 -13.31 -7.75 22.99
C GLU A 76 -14.12 -7.72 21.68
N TYR A 77 -13.60 -8.35 20.62
CA TYR A 77 -14.31 -8.49 19.35
C TYR A 77 -15.62 -9.24 19.50
N LEU A 78 -15.60 -10.35 20.22
CA LEU A 78 -16.77 -11.17 20.45
C LEU A 78 -17.89 -10.38 21.16
N TYR A 79 -17.56 -9.51 22.11
CA TYR A 79 -18.55 -8.71 22.85
C TYR A 79 -18.97 -7.42 22.14
N THR A 80 -18.07 -6.77 21.40
CA THR A 80 -18.29 -5.41 20.90
C THR A 80 -18.36 -5.32 19.38
N GLY A 81 -17.91 -6.35 18.67
CA GLY A 81 -17.69 -6.34 17.22
C GLY A 81 -16.40 -5.63 16.79
N ASP A 82 -15.58 -5.19 17.74
CA ASP A 82 -14.31 -4.48 17.50
C ASP A 82 -13.27 -4.90 18.56
N TYR A 83 -11.99 -4.64 18.32
CA TYR A 83 -10.95 -4.81 19.35
C TYR A 83 -9.82 -3.81 19.16
N ASP A 84 -9.19 -3.47 20.28
CA ASP A 84 -7.99 -2.66 20.32
C ASP A 84 -6.76 -3.50 20.64
N VAL A 85 -5.61 -3.11 20.07
CA VAL A 85 -4.33 -3.68 20.47
C VAL A 85 -3.97 -3.05 21.83
N PRO A 86 -3.84 -3.84 22.91
CA PRO A 86 -3.48 -3.30 24.21
C PRO A 86 -2.15 -2.56 24.11
N LYS A 87 -2.13 -1.29 24.54
CA LYS A 87 -0.87 -0.56 24.66
C LYS A 87 -0.02 -1.27 25.70
N PRO A 88 1.29 -1.47 25.46
CA PRO A 88 2.18 -1.91 26.53
C PRO A 88 2.00 -0.93 27.69
N ALA A 89 1.77 -1.45 28.90
CA ALA A 89 1.50 -0.63 30.09
C ALA A 89 2.57 0.46 30.21
N ASP A 90 2.15 1.71 30.02
CA ASP A 90 3.05 2.81 29.71
C ASP A 90 3.84 3.27 30.93
N GLY A 91 5.14 3.38 30.73
CA GLY A 91 6.07 4.06 31.61
C GLY A 91 6.55 5.39 31.05
N MET A 92 5.90 6.08 30.09
CA MET A 92 6.24 7.47 29.76
C MET A 92 5.15 8.24 28.98
N ARG A 93 4.31 8.97 29.70
CA ARG A 93 3.46 10.04 29.14
C ARG A 93 4.33 11.21 28.66
N ILE A 94 4.27 11.60 27.39
CA ILE A 94 4.66 12.95 26.95
C ILE A 94 3.58 13.53 26.03
N SER A 95 3.28 14.80 26.30
CA SER A 95 2.16 15.63 25.88
C SER A 95 1.95 15.83 24.38
N ASP A 96 0.67 15.92 24.01
CA ASP A 96 0.12 16.32 22.72
C ASP A 96 0.64 17.69 22.25
N ARG A 97 0.99 17.79 20.96
CA ARG A 97 1.14 19.07 20.26
C ARG A 97 0.63 18.92 18.83
N GLU A 98 -0.50 19.56 18.55
CA GLU A 98 -1.13 19.67 17.23
C GLU A 98 -0.21 20.41 16.24
N SER A 99 -0.11 19.92 15.00
CA SER A 99 0.30 20.72 13.83
C SER A 99 -0.11 20.05 12.51
N GLY A 100 -1.09 20.68 11.84
CA GLY A 100 -1.18 20.92 10.39
C GLY A 100 -1.04 19.74 9.42
N GLU A 101 -2.17 19.29 8.87
CA GLU A 101 -2.28 18.29 7.80
C GLU A 101 -2.01 18.90 6.40
N ILE A 102 -1.28 18.16 5.56
CA ILE A 102 -1.34 18.23 4.09
C ILE A 102 -1.53 16.80 3.59
N TYR A 103 -2.69 16.49 3.01
CA TYR A 103 -2.99 15.22 2.37
C TYR A 103 -2.52 15.21 0.91
N PRO A 104 -1.94 14.11 0.39
CA PRO A 104 -1.91 13.87 -1.04
C PRO A 104 -3.24 13.23 -1.50
N GLU A 105 -3.86 13.84 -2.51
CA GLU A 105 -5.06 13.35 -3.19
C GLU A 105 -4.88 11.93 -3.79
N ARG A 106 -5.95 11.13 -3.74
CA ARG A 106 -6.05 9.84 -4.43
C ARG A 106 -6.03 10.04 -5.95
N PRO A 107 -5.25 9.26 -6.73
CA PRO A 107 -5.50 9.10 -8.16
C PRO A 107 -6.66 8.12 -8.35
N THR A 108 -7.76 8.64 -8.88
CA THR A 108 -8.90 7.86 -9.37
C THR A 108 -8.56 7.27 -10.74
N ASP A 109 -8.89 5.99 -10.91
CA ASP A 109 -9.08 5.22 -12.13
C ASP A 109 -7.86 4.96 -13.08
N GLY A 110 -7.68 3.69 -13.42
CA GLY A 110 -6.62 3.24 -14.33
C GLY A 110 -6.51 1.70 -14.36
N ASN A 111 -6.96 1.12 -15.48
CA ASN A 111 -6.91 -0.30 -15.87
C ASN A 111 -6.06 -1.23 -14.99
N ALA A 112 -6.72 -2.16 -14.30
CA ALA A 112 -6.12 -3.18 -13.42
C ALA A 112 -5.16 -4.18 -14.12
N LEU A 113 -5.00 -4.10 -15.45
CA LEU A 113 -4.21 -5.05 -16.24
C LEU A 113 -2.74 -4.64 -16.49
N GLU A 114 -2.32 -3.42 -16.13
CA GLU A 114 -0.94 -2.94 -16.37
C GLU A 114 -0.05 -2.83 -15.10
N ARG A 115 -0.55 -3.29 -13.95
CA ARG A 115 0.14 -3.11 -12.66
C ARG A 115 1.01 -4.32 -12.30
N PRO A 116 2.32 -4.15 -12.04
CA PRO A 116 3.26 -5.25 -11.75
C PRO A 116 2.88 -6.12 -10.54
N LEU A 117 2.22 -5.50 -9.56
CA LEU A 117 1.78 -6.08 -8.31
C LEU A 117 0.43 -5.47 -7.93
N THR A 118 -0.45 -6.26 -7.30
CA THR A 118 -1.68 -5.76 -6.71
C THR A 118 -1.31 -4.84 -5.54
N PRO A 119 -1.85 -3.60 -5.46
CA PRO A 119 -1.62 -2.75 -4.31
C PRO A 119 -2.04 -3.45 -3.03
N THR A 120 -1.31 -3.25 -1.93
CA THR A 120 -1.59 -3.89 -0.64
C THR A 120 -3.02 -3.65 -0.16
N SER A 121 -3.57 -2.46 -0.42
CA SER A 121 -4.99 -2.12 -0.15
C SER A 121 -6.01 -3.00 -0.89
N ASN A 122 -5.60 -3.59 -2.01
CA ASN A 122 -6.44 -4.40 -2.90
C ASN A 122 -6.15 -5.90 -2.72
N CYS A 123 -5.38 -6.28 -1.69
CA CYS A 123 -5.24 -7.68 -1.28
C CYS A 123 -6.51 -8.23 -0.59
N LEU A 124 -7.54 -7.39 -0.37
CA LEU A 124 -8.83 -7.75 0.21
C LEU A 124 -9.92 -7.72 -0.86
N GLU A 125 -10.77 -8.76 -0.91
CA GLU A 125 -11.96 -8.77 -1.77
C GLU A 125 -13.09 -7.88 -1.24
N VAL A 126 -13.11 -7.62 0.08
CA VAL A 126 -14.21 -6.92 0.78
C VAL A 126 -13.96 -5.41 0.93
N GLY A 127 -12.83 -4.90 0.44
CA GLY A 127 -12.43 -3.51 0.66
C GLY A 127 -11.99 -3.24 2.11
N LEU A 128 -11.36 -2.08 2.31
CA LEU A 128 -11.08 -1.56 3.65
C LEU A 128 -12.41 -1.08 4.28
N PRO A 129 -12.62 -1.26 5.58
CA PRO A 129 -13.80 -0.71 6.25
C PRO A 129 -13.91 0.80 5.98
N GLU A 130 -15.13 1.30 5.72
CA GLU A 130 -15.37 2.74 5.56
C GLU A 130 -14.85 3.48 6.79
N GLU A 131 -14.00 4.49 6.56
CA GLU A 131 -13.51 5.45 7.57
C GLU A 131 -14.65 6.23 8.27
N HIS A 132 -15.92 5.96 7.94
CA HIS A 132 -17.08 6.79 8.29
C HIS A 132 -17.96 6.29 9.45
N LEU A 133 -17.47 5.36 10.26
CA LEU A 133 -18.06 5.12 11.58
C LEU A 133 -16.93 5.16 12.59
N ARG A 134 -17.14 5.92 13.67
CA ARG A 134 -16.35 5.92 14.91
C ARG A 134 -16.25 4.50 15.47
N THR A 135 -15.41 3.70 14.83
CA THR A 135 -14.89 2.42 15.27
C THR A 135 -13.52 2.72 15.85
N ALA A 136 -13.05 1.88 16.77
CA ALA A 136 -11.78 2.16 17.42
C ALA A 136 -10.63 2.23 16.39
N ALA A 137 -10.80 1.61 15.20
CA ALA A 137 -9.98 1.76 13.98
C ALA A 137 -9.81 3.18 13.43
N GLY A 138 -10.92 3.92 13.32
CA GLY A 138 -10.89 5.30 12.81
C GLY A 138 -10.13 6.22 13.77
N ILE A 139 -10.26 5.95 15.08
CA ILE A 139 -9.46 6.59 16.12
C ILE A 139 -8.02 6.04 16.11
N PHE A 140 -7.77 4.78 15.75
CA PHE A 140 -6.44 4.18 15.67
C PHE A 140 -5.60 4.75 14.52
N ALA A 141 -6.17 4.99 13.34
CA ALA A 141 -5.44 5.65 12.26
C ALA A 141 -5.01 7.07 12.66
N GLU A 142 -5.89 7.83 13.34
CA GLU A 142 -5.62 9.18 13.81
C GLU A 142 -4.67 9.22 15.04
N LYS A 143 -4.71 8.20 15.90
CA LYS A 143 -3.98 8.14 17.18
C LYS A 143 -2.66 7.36 17.12
N VAL A 144 -2.48 6.45 16.15
CA VAL A 144 -1.19 5.77 15.84
C VAL A 144 -0.26 6.69 15.06
N LEU A 145 -0.79 7.70 14.35
CA LEU A 145 0.04 8.76 13.76
C LEU A 145 0.83 9.57 14.80
N ASN A 146 0.43 9.52 16.07
CA ASN A 146 1.10 10.20 17.19
C ASN A 146 2.05 9.29 18.01
N ASP A 147 2.14 7.98 17.73
CA ASP A 147 2.81 7.02 18.62
C ASP A 147 3.96 6.26 17.92
N HIS A 148 4.99 5.94 18.68
CA HIS A 148 6.31 5.48 18.23
C HIS A 148 6.27 4.23 17.33
N ASN A 149 7.12 4.16 16.30
CA ASN A 149 7.22 3.01 15.35
C ASN A 149 7.23 1.61 16.02
N TYR A 150 7.65 1.50 17.28
CA TYR A 150 7.60 0.29 18.10
C TYR A 150 6.17 -0.24 18.33
N THR A 151 5.20 0.65 18.57
CA THR A 151 3.78 0.29 18.77
C THR A 151 3.16 -0.25 17.49
N VAL A 152 3.64 0.22 16.34
CA VAL A 152 3.16 -0.24 15.02
C VAL A 152 3.61 -1.67 14.76
N GLY A 153 4.88 -1.99 15.02
CA GLY A 153 5.40 -3.36 14.91
C GLY A 153 4.62 -4.34 15.78
N ILE A 154 4.38 -4.00 17.06
CA ILE A 154 3.56 -4.81 17.96
C ILE A 154 2.16 -5.01 17.40
N SER A 155 1.53 -3.95 16.88
CA SER A 155 0.18 -4.03 16.32
C SER A 155 0.12 -4.99 15.12
N VAL A 156 1.13 -4.97 14.24
CA VAL A 156 1.25 -5.94 13.13
C VAL A 156 1.26 -7.37 13.66
N LEU A 157 2.07 -7.65 14.67
CA LEU A 157 2.16 -8.99 15.26
C LEU A 157 0.86 -9.41 15.95
N VAL A 158 0.21 -8.52 16.70
CA VAL A 158 -1.06 -8.82 17.39
C VAL A 158 -2.17 -9.14 16.39
N HIS A 159 -2.33 -8.35 15.32
CA HIS A 159 -3.33 -8.65 14.29
C HIS A 159 -3.03 -9.97 13.57
N ALA A 160 -1.76 -10.32 13.37
CA ALA A 160 -1.38 -11.62 12.84
C ALA A 160 -1.76 -12.77 13.80
N LYS A 161 -1.52 -12.61 15.11
CA LYS A 161 -1.95 -13.58 16.14
C LYS A 161 -3.45 -13.78 16.17
N VAL A 162 -4.22 -12.70 16.16
CA VAL A 162 -5.69 -12.76 16.12
C VAL A 162 -6.19 -13.40 14.82
N TYR A 163 -5.55 -13.11 13.69
CA TYR A 163 -5.85 -13.77 12.42
C TYR A 163 -5.59 -15.27 12.51
N SER A 164 -4.41 -15.69 12.98
CA SER A 164 -4.04 -17.10 13.13
C SER A 164 -5.01 -17.84 14.06
N PHE A 165 -5.35 -17.26 15.21
CA PHE A 165 -6.39 -17.79 16.09
C PHE A 165 -7.70 -18.00 15.33
N ALA A 166 -8.20 -16.93 14.69
CA ALA A 166 -9.48 -16.98 13.99
C ALA A 166 -9.48 -17.95 12.80
N HIS A 167 -8.34 -18.12 12.13
CA HIS A 167 -8.18 -19.07 11.04
C HIS A 167 -8.16 -20.52 11.57
N CYS A 168 -7.39 -20.80 12.61
CA CYS A 168 -7.28 -22.13 13.23
C CYS A 168 -8.60 -22.59 13.88
N ASP A 169 -9.35 -21.64 14.44
CA ASP A 169 -10.62 -21.88 15.15
C ASP A 169 -11.86 -21.51 14.31
N PHE A 170 -11.68 -21.21 13.02
CA PHE A 170 -12.74 -21.00 12.03
C PHE A 170 -13.69 -19.82 12.29
N PHE A 171 -13.25 -18.82 13.05
CA PHE A 171 -13.96 -17.54 13.22
C PHE A 171 -13.81 -16.64 11.98
N SER A 172 -14.50 -17.00 10.89
CA SER A 172 -14.34 -16.35 9.58
C SER A 172 -14.56 -14.83 9.59
N GLY A 173 -15.52 -14.34 10.38
CA GLY A 173 -15.76 -12.90 10.58
C GLY A 173 -14.57 -12.20 11.24
N LEU A 174 -14.04 -12.78 12.32
CA LEU A 174 -12.86 -12.26 13.02
C LEU A 174 -11.60 -12.36 12.14
N ALA A 175 -11.42 -13.45 11.40
CA ALA A 175 -10.27 -13.60 10.49
C ALA A 175 -10.28 -12.51 9.41
N LYS A 176 -11.45 -12.25 8.79
CA LYS A 176 -11.59 -11.13 7.82
C LYS A 176 -11.31 -9.79 8.48
N PHE A 177 -11.82 -9.57 9.69
CA PHE A 177 -11.64 -8.32 10.42
C PHE A 177 -10.17 -8.07 10.82
N ALA A 178 -9.51 -9.08 11.38
CA ALA A 178 -8.09 -9.02 11.72
C ALA A 178 -7.22 -8.76 10.49
N LEU A 179 -7.53 -9.40 9.37
CA LEU A 179 -6.83 -9.15 8.10
C LEU A 179 -7.04 -7.73 7.57
N GLN A 180 -8.25 -7.17 7.72
CA GLN A 180 -8.54 -5.77 7.39
C GLN A 180 -7.68 -4.83 8.24
N ARG A 181 -7.62 -5.05 9.56
CA ARG A 181 -6.78 -4.24 10.46
C ARG A 181 -5.29 -4.35 10.15
N LEU A 182 -4.81 -5.56 9.89
CA LEU A 182 -3.44 -5.81 9.48
C LEU A 182 -3.11 -5.05 8.17
N THR A 183 -4.00 -5.10 7.18
CA THR A 183 -3.83 -4.37 5.92
C THR A 183 -3.77 -2.86 6.15
N GLN A 184 -4.66 -2.32 6.97
CA GLN A 184 -4.72 -0.89 7.27
C GLN A 184 -3.41 -0.40 7.89
N ILE A 185 -2.87 -1.11 8.88
CA ILE A 185 -1.62 -0.71 9.54
C ILE A 185 -0.42 -0.78 8.57
N LEU A 186 -0.35 -1.82 7.73
CA LEU A 186 0.73 -1.95 6.74
C LEU A 186 0.66 -0.88 5.63
N VAL A 187 -0.52 -0.35 5.32
CA VAL A 187 -0.70 0.67 4.26
C VAL A 187 -0.58 2.09 4.77
N VAL A 188 -1.15 2.39 5.94
CA VAL A 188 -1.35 3.76 6.43
C VAL A 188 -0.13 4.28 7.18
N VAL A 189 0.65 3.41 7.83
CA VAL A 189 1.65 3.86 8.80
C VAL A 189 3.07 3.73 8.22
N PRO A 190 3.72 4.86 7.84
CA PRO A 190 5.11 4.82 7.41
C PRO A 190 5.99 4.44 8.60
N CYS A 191 6.63 3.29 8.54
CA CYS A 191 7.43 2.77 9.65
C CYS A 191 8.92 2.73 9.33
N LYS A 192 9.75 3.08 10.31
CA LYS A 192 11.18 2.77 10.25
C LYS A 192 11.39 1.26 10.28
N ARG A 193 12.17 0.75 9.33
CA ARG A 193 12.54 -0.66 9.24
C ARG A 193 13.00 -1.26 10.57
N SER A 194 13.91 -0.59 11.27
CA SER A 194 14.57 -1.12 12.48
C SER A 194 13.61 -1.45 13.64
N SER A 195 12.43 -0.84 13.66
CA SER A 195 11.41 -1.08 14.67
C SER A 195 10.27 -1.97 14.19
N LEU A 196 10.03 -2.03 12.88
CA LEU A 196 8.95 -2.84 12.29
C LEU A 196 9.39 -4.27 12.03
N PHE A 197 10.61 -4.45 11.50
CA PHE A 197 11.02 -5.70 10.88
C PHE A 197 11.02 -6.91 11.83
N PRO A 198 11.49 -6.82 13.09
CA PRO A 198 11.44 -7.96 14.01
C PRO A 198 10.01 -8.51 14.18
N TYR A 199 9.04 -7.62 14.41
CA TYR A 199 7.63 -8.00 14.56
C TYR A 199 6.99 -8.48 13.27
N LEU A 200 7.38 -7.88 12.13
CA LEU A 200 6.92 -8.31 10.82
C LEU A 200 7.45 -9.72 10.49
N ALA A 201 8.70 -10.02 10.82
CA ALA A 201 9.28 -11.34 10.64
C ALA A 201 8.55 -12.39 11.49
N ASP A 202 8.28 -12.08 12.75
CA ASP A 202 7.51 -12.96 13.63
C ASP A 202 6.07 -13.16 13.14
N ALA A 203 5.43 -12.10 12.62
CA ALA A 203 4.12 -12.21 12.00
C ALA A 203 4.14 -13.10 10.75
N ILE A 204 5.18 -12.98 9.91
CA ILE A 204 5.36 -13.84 8.74
C ILE A 204 5.52 -15.30 9.17
N ARG A 205 6.42 -15.60 10.12
CA ARG A 205 6.62 -16.96 10.63
C ARG A 205 5.31 -17.55 11.13
N LEU A 206 4.62 -16.82 12.01
CA LEU A 206 3.36 -17.26 12.59
C LEU A 206 2.29 -17.55 11.53
N ILE A 207 2.08 -16.64 10.58
CA ILE A 207 1.07 -16.82 9.52
C ILE A 207 1.44 -18.04 8.67
N TYR A 208 2.69 -18.16 8.24
CA TYR A 208 3.10 -19.28 7.38
C TYR A 208 3.02 -20.62 8.12
N ASP A 209 3.31 -20.68 9.41
CA ASP A 209 3.18 -21.89 10.22
C ASP A 209 1.71 -22.30 10.43
N THR A 210 0.82 -21.33 10.63
CA THR A 210 -0.60 -21.59 10.96
C THR A 210 -1.51 -21.78 9.74
N THR A 211 -1.05 -21.38 8.54
CA THR A 211 -1.84 -21.43 7.29
C THR A 211 -1.18 -22.28 6.18
N PRO A 212 -0.76 -23.54 6.43
CA PRO A 212 -0.07 -24.36 5.44
C PRO A 212 -0.85 -24.49 4.13
N ARG A 213 -0.15 -24.57 2.99
CA ARG A 213 -0.77 -24.64 1.67
C ARG A 213 -1.57 -25.94 1.52
N ARG A 214 -2.91 -25.86 1.60
CA ARG A 214 -3.82 -27.04 1.49
C ARG A 214 -4.54 -27.16 0.13
N GLU A 215 -3.99 -26.54 -0.92
CA GLU A 215 -4.41 -26.60 -2.33
C GLU A 215 -5.54 -25.62 -2.78
N ALA A 216 -5.48 -25.29 -4.08
CA ALA A 216 -6.27 -24.36 -4.90
C ALA A 216 -6.18 -22.84 -4.64
N GLN A 217 -6.18 -22.34 -3.40
CA GLN A 217 -6.22 -20.89 -3.14
C GLN A 217 -5.12 -20.42 -2.18
N GLU A 218 -4.44 -19.32 -2.54
CA GLU A 218 -3.45 -18.66 -1.69
C GLU A 218 -4.16 -18.04 -0.47
N ASP A 219 -3.64 -18.30 0.73
CA ASP A 219 -4.17 -17.70 1.95
C ASP A 219 -4.06 -16.15 1.87
N PRO A 220 -5.13 -15.41 2.21
CA PRO A 220 -5.13 -13.95 2.11
C PRO A 220 -4.05 -13.25 2.97
N ALA A 221 -3.73 -13.77 4.15
CA ALA A 221 -2.70 -13.16 5.01
C ALA A 221 -1.29 -13.43 4.46
N ARG A 222 -1.03 -14.65 3.96
CA ARG A 222 0.21 -14.95 3.23
C ARG A 222 0.40 -14.05 2.03
N ARG A 223 -0.67 -13.87 1.24
CA ARG A 223 -0.68 -12.98 0.08
C ARG A 223 -0.36 -11.55 0.48
N LEU A 224 -1.02 -11.03 1.54
CA LEU A 224 -0.83 -9.68 2.05
C LEU A 224 0.62 -9.42 2.48
N LEU A 225 1.18 -10.28 3.34
CA LEU A 225 2.52 -10.07 3.91
C LEU A 225 3.61 -10.19 2.84
N SER A 226 3.56 -11.23 2.01
CA SER A 226 4.52 -11.38 0.91
C SER A 226 4.38 -10.27 -0.14
N GLN A 227 3.17 -9.75 -0.37
CA GLN A 227 2.94 -8.59 -1.24
C GLN A 227 3.50 -7.29 -0.66
N TYR A 228 3.32 -7.07 0.64
CA TYR A 228 3.88 -5.92 1.34
C TYR A 228 5.40 -5.93 1.28
N VAL A 229 6.04 -7.05 1.65
CA VAL A 229 7.51 -7.18 1.60
C VAL A 229 8.03 -7.05 0.18
N ALA A 230 7.37 -7.63 -0.83
CA ALA A 230 7.77 -7.46 -2.22
C ALA A 230 7.66 -6.01 -2.72
N PHE A 231 6.68 -5.26 -2.22
CA PHE A 231 6.48 -3.85 -2.56
C PHE A 231 7.55 -2.96 -1.92
N ASP A 232 7.80 -3.15 -0.63
CA ASP A 232 8.75 -2.36 0.15
C ASP A 232 10.16 -2.98 0.23
N TYR A 233 10.44 -3.95 -0.66
CA TYR A 233 11.64 -4.78 -0.61
C TYR A 233 12.92 -3.98 -0.43
N THR A 234 13.12 -2.92 -1.22
CA THR A 234 14.33 -2.09 -1.18
C THR A 234 14.55 -1.38 0.16
N ASN A 235 13.49 -1.08 0.90
CA ASN A 235 13.58 -0.47 2.23
C ASN A 235 13.80 -1.53 3.32
N LEU A 236 13.32 -2.76 3.08
CA LEU A 236 13.44 -3.90 3.99
C LEU A 236 14.67 -4.80 3.75
N THR A 237 15.41 -4.64 2.63
CA THR A 237 16.56 -5.50 2.26
C THR A 237 17.73 -5.41 3.25
N GLY A 238 18.11 -6.50 3.89
CA GLY A 238 19.34 -6.63 4.68
C GLY A 238 19.31 -7.89 5.55
N GLU A 239 20.27 -8.01 6.48
CA GLU A 239 20.57 -9.27 7.18
C GLU A 239 19.36 -9.97 7.81
N GLU A 240 18.43 -9.22 8.40
CA GLU A 240 17.22 -9.80 9.00
C GLU A 240 16.26 -10.43 7.98
N LEU A 241 16.12 -9.82 6.80
CA LEU A 241 15.28 -10.35 5.71
C LEU A 241 15.96 -11.53 5.02
N ASP A 242 17.29 -11.48 4.91
CA ASP A 242 18.08 -12.58 4.37
C ASP A 242 17.99 -13.80 5.31
N ALA A 243 18.11 -13.59 6.62
CA ALA A 243 17.91 -14.64 7.62
C ALA A 243 16.50 -15.25 7.53
N LEU A 244 15.45 -14.43 7.43
CA LEU A 244 14.07 -14.91 7.25
C LEU A 244 13.89 -15.69 5.94
N ALA A 245 14.58 -15.30 4.86
CA ALA A 245 14.56 -16.01 3.59
C ALA A 245 15.33 -17.34 3.65
N ASP A 246 16.38 -17.41 4.46
CA ASP A 246 17.23 -18.59 4.65
C ASP A 246 16.59 -19.65 5.55
N GLU A 247 15.58 -19.29 6.34
CA GLU A 247 14.72 -20.24 7.09
C GLU A 247 14.00 -21.26 6.18
N GLY A 248 14.02 -21.06 4.85
CA GLY A 248 13.61 -22.09 3.89
C GLY A 248 12.10 -22.31 3.81
N CYS A 249 11.31 -21.36 4.30
CA CYS A 249 9.84 -21.43 4.32
C CYS A 249 9.20 -21.05 2.98
N GLU A 250 7.93 -21.41 2.81
CA GLU A 250 7.14 -21.11 1.60
C GLU A 250 7.07 -19.61 1.29
N PHE A 251 7.32 -18.76 2.29
CA PHE A 251 7.40 -17.30 2.15
C PHE A 251 8.45 -16.88 1.10
N LYS A 252 9.63 -17.50 1.07
CA LYS A 252 10.67 -17.17 0.08
C LYS A 252 10.20 -17.46 -1.34
N VAL A 253 9.41 -18.51 -1.54
CA VAL A 253 8.84 -18.86 -2.85
C VAL A 253 7.83 -17.79 -3.27
N ASP A 254 6.95 -17.38 -2.37
CA ASP A 254 5.96 -16.35 -2.66
C ASP A 254 6.60 -14.97 -2.90
N LEU A 255 7.60 -14.60 -2.11
CA LEU A 255 8.36 -13.37 -2.26
C LEU A 255 9.14 -13.34 -3.58
N SER A 256 9.92 -14.38 -3.88
CA SER A 256 10.70 -14.46 -5.13
C SER A 256 9.82 -14.44 -6.37
N SER A 257 8.67 -15.12 -6.34
CA SER A 257 7.66 -15.06 -7.42
C SER A 257 7.13 -13.64 -7.63
N LYS A 258 6.76 -12.93 -6.54
CA LYS A 258 6.29 -11.54 -6.62
C LYS A 258 7.37 -10.59 -7.11
N LEU A 259 8.62 -10.76 -6.68
CA LEU A 259 9.77 -9.97 -7.17
C LEU A 259 10.07 -10.24 -8.64
N ALA A 260 10.05 -11.50 -9.08
CA ALA A 260 10.26 -11.87 -10.48
C ALA A 260 9.21 -11.23 -11.41
N ARG A 261 7.93 -11.25 -10.99
CA ARG A 261 6.85 -10.55 -11.71
C ARG A 261 7.09 -9.05 -11.79
N ARG A 262 7.48 -8.42 -10.67
CA ARG A 262 7.82 -6.99 -10.61
C ARG A 262 8.98 -6.64 -11.54
N LEU A 263 10.05 -7.44 -11.53
CA LEU A 263 11.23 -7.24 -12.39
C LEU A 263 10.87 -7.38 -13.87
N THR A 264 10.05 -8.37 -14.23
CA THR A 264 9.61 -8.59 -15.62
C THR A 264 8.76 -7.44 -16.15
N ALA A 265 7.84 -6.93 -15.32
CA ALA A 265 7.01 -5.79 -15.71
C ALA A 265 7.84 -4.50 -15.84
N ASN A 266 8.79 -4.28 -14.91
CA ASN A 266 9.66 -3.10 -14.95
C ASN A 266 10.65 -3.15 -16.12
N SER A 267 11.19 -4.33 -16.46
CA SER A 267 12.08 -4.48 -17.61
C SER A 267 11.35 -4.19 -18.92
N HIS A 268 10.09 -4.63 -19.05
CA HIS A 268 9.24 -4.28 -20.19
C HIS A 268 9.01 -2.76 -20.29
N LYS A 269 8.66 -2.11 -19.18
CA LYS A 269 8.45 -0.64 -19.14
C LYS A 269 9.72 0.13 -19.49
N ALA A 270 10.86 -0.29 -18.95
CA ALA A 270 12.15 0.32 -19.26
C ALA A 270 12.54 0.19 -20.73
N ARG A 271 12.25 -0.96 -21.36
CA ARG A 271 12.44 -1.15 -22.80
C ARG A 271 11.55 -0.24 -23.63
N LEU A 272 10.26 -0.16 -23.30
CA LEU A 272 9.31 0.71 -24.00
C LEU A 272 9.71 2.20 -23.91
N LEU A 273 10.15 2.65 -22.73
CA LEU A 273 10.67 4.02 -22.55
C LEU A 273 11.95 4.26 -23.38
N ARG A 274 12.83 3.26 -23.47
CA ARG A 274 14.04 3.35 -24.30
C ARG A 274 13.69 3.51 -25.78
N ASP A 275 12.78 2.68 -26.28
CA ASP A 275 12.33 2.74 -27.68
C ASP A 275 11.67 4.10 -28.00
N GLN A 276 10.93 4.67 -27.05
CA GLN A 276 10.37 6.03 -27.17
C GLN A 276 11.46 7.11 -27.22
N ILE A 277 12.49 7.01 -26.37
CA ILE A 277 13.62 7.95 -26.37
C ILE A 277 14.38 7.89 -27.69
N ASP A 278 14.63 6.70 -28.22
CA ASP A 278 15.34 6.51 -29.50
C ASP A 278 14.52 7.07 -30.67
N GLY A 279 13.20 6.85 -30.65
CA GLY A 279 12.26 7.43 -31.61
C GLY A 279 12.25 8.96 -31.58
N LEU A 280 12.16 9.55 -30.39
CA LEU A 280 12.21 11.01 -30.21
C LEU A 280 13.57 11.59 -30.64
N THR A 281 14.66 10.92 -30.30
CA THR A 281 16.03 11.32 -30.70
C THR A 281 16.15 11.38 -32.22
N THR A 282 15.61 10.38 -32.93
CA THR A 282 15.58 10.34 -34.40
C THR A 282 14.74 11.48 -34.99
N GLN A 283 13.59 11.78 -34.39
CA GLN A 283 12.73 12.89 -34.82
C GLN A 283 13.42 14.25 -34.62
N VAL A 284 14.07 14.46 -33.47
CA VAL A 284 14.84 15.68 -33.19
C VAL A 284 15.96 15.86 -34.21
N GLY A 285 16.73 14.80 -34.51
CA GLY A 285 17.77 14.86 -35.54
C GLY A 285 17.23 15.22 -36.93
N THR A 286 16.08 14.65 -37.31
CA THR A 286 15.40 14.96 -38.58
C THR A 286 14.94 16.42 -38.64
N LEU A 287 14.35 16.92 -37.55
CA LEU A 287 13.91 18.31 -37.46
C LEU A 287 15.09 19.28 -37.47
N GLN A 288 16.19 18.96 -36.79
CA GLN A 288 17.41 19.77 -36.82
C GLN A 288 17.97 19.90 -38.24
N MET A 289 17.99 18.79 -39.01
CA MET A 289 18.41 18.83 -40.41
C MET A 289 17.49 19.71 -41.28
N LYS A 290 16.17 19.61 -41.09
CA LYS A 290 15.21 20.48 -41.78
C LYS A 290 15.36 21.95 -41.40
N CYS A 291 15.56 22.25 -40.11
CA CYS A 291 15.81 23.61 -39.64
C CYS A 291 17.10 24.18 -40.26
N LYS A 292 18.16 23.39 -40.35
CA LYS A 292 19.42 23.81 -40.99
C LYS A 292 19.24 24.10 -42.48
N ASP A 293 18.58 23.22 -43.22
CA ASP A 293 18.30 23.44 -44.65
C ASP A 293 17.44 24.69 -44.89
N ASN A 294 16.41 24.90 -44.06
CA ASN A 294 15.59 26.11 -44.12
C ASN A 294 16.40 27.36 -43.77
N GLN A 295 17.30 27.30 -42.79
CA GLN A 295 18.18 28.41 -42.42
C GLN A 295 19.16 28.75 -43.55
N ASP A 296 19.68 27.75 -44.25
CA ASP A 296 20.53 27.93 -45.44
C ASP A 296 19.77 28.51 -46.63
N LYS A 297 18.48 28.18 -46.78
CA LYS A 297 17.60 28.82 -47.79
C LYS A 297 17.32 30.28 -47.45
N ILE A 298 17.00 30.58 -46.19
CA ILE A 298 16.78 31.96 -45.73
C ILE A 298 18.01 32.81 -46.01
N ARG A 299 19.22 32.33 -45.64
CA ARG A 299 20.48 33.04 -45.94
C ARG A 299 20.69 33.31 -47.42
N ARG A 300 20.35 32.35 -48.29
CA ARG A 300 20.45 32.52 -49.75
C ARG A 300 19.50 33.60 -50.25
N VAL A 301 18.24 33.57 -49.81
CA VAL A 301 17.24 34.59 -50.19
C VAL A 301 17.64 35.98 -49.67
N ASP A 302 18.13 36.08 -48.44
CA ASP A 302 18.61 37.35 -47.87
C ASP A 302 19.77 37.93 -48.67
N GLN A 303 20.71 37.08 -49.11
CA GLN A 303 21.82 37.50 -49.97
C GLN A 303 21.33 37.98 -51.34
N GLU A 304 20.43 37.23 -51.99
CA GLU A 304 19.85 37.62 -53.28
C GLU A 304 19.07 38.94 -53.18
N PHE A 305 18.37 39.15 -52.07
CA PHE A 305 17.65 40.39 -51.79
C PHE A 305 18.61 41.56 -51.62
N GLN A 306 19.69 41.37 -50.88
CA GLN A 306 20.72 42.39 -50.68
C GLN A 306 21.42 42.74 -52.01
N ASP A 307 21.82 41.74 -52.81
CA ASP A 307 22.45 41.96 -54.12
C ASP A 307 21.51 42.71 -55.08
N SER A 308 20.21 42.40 -55.03
CA SER A 308 19.19 43.09 -55.83
C SER A 308 18.99 44.54 -55.39
N ARG A 309 19.04 44.79 -54.07
CA ARG A 309 18.98 46.13 -53.49
C ARG A 309 20.19 46.97 -53.89
N ASP A 310 21.38 46.41 -53.82
CA ASP A 310 22.63 47.09 -54.16
C ASP A 310 22.66 47.43 -55.66
N ARG A 311 22.24 46.50 -56.54
CA ARG A 311 22.04 46.76 -57.97
C ARG A 311 21.04 47.89 -58.25
N ALA A 312 19.95 47.96 -57.48
CA ALA A 312 18.97 49.04 -57.61
C ALA A 312 19.56 50.40 -57.20
N CYS A 313 20.35 50.45 -56.11
CA CYS A 313 21.08 51.64 -55.69
C CYS A 313 22.07 52.12 -56.76
N ASP A 314 22.82 51.21 -57.37
CA ASP A 314 23.77 51.52 -58.46
C ASP A 314 23.10 52.09 -59.72
N LEU A 315 21.88 51.64 -60.04
CA LEU A 315 21.10 52.18 -61.14
C LEU A 315 20.59 53.59 -60.85
N VAL A 316 20.23 53.87 -59.60
CA VAL A 316 19.79 55.21 -59.15
C VAL A 316 20.96 56.20 -59.17
N THR A 317 22.15 55.80 -58.73
CA THR A 317 23.35 56.65 -58.76
C THR A 317 23.80 56.93 -60.21
N LYS A 318 23.79 55.91 -61.10
CA LYS A 318 24.06 56.10 -62.54
C LYS A 318 23.06 57.05 -63.22
N ARG A 319 21.76 56.97 -62.89
CA ARG A 319 20.74 57.91 -63.41
C ARG A 319 20.94 59.35 -62.91
N LYS A 320 21.36 59.54 -61.66
CA LYS A 320 21.72 60.87 -61.13
C LYS A 320 22.99 61.44 -61.77
N GLY A 321 24.00 60.61 -62.05
CA GLY A 321 25.20 61.01 -62.79
C GLY A 321 24.91 61.44 -64.23
N LYS A 322 24.05 60.69 -64.94
CA LYS A 322 23.66 60.99 -66.34
C LYS A 322 22.79 62.25 -66.48
N LYS A 323 21.96 62.56 -65.48
CA LYS A 323 21.23 63.83 -65.40
C LYS A 323 22.16 65.02 -65.10
N ARG A 324 23.20 64.84 -64.27
CA ARG A 324 24.19 65.91 -64.01
C ARG A 324 25.00 66.27 -65.25
N THR A 325 25.38 65.29 -66.09
CA THR A 325 26.07 65.58 -67.37
C THR A 325 25.16 66.20 -68.43
N SER A 326 23.86 65.86 -68.46
CA SER A 326 22.93 66.49 -69.42
C SER A 326 22.56 67.93 -69.08
N TYR A 327 22.60 68.33 -67.81
CA TYR A 327 22.43 69.74 -67.42
C TYR A 327 23.66 70.59 -67.76
N VAL A 328 24.89 70.04 -67.67
CA VAL A 328 26.11 70.79 -68.01
C VAL A 328 26.28 70.99 -69.52
N THR A 329 25.71 70.13 -70.37
CA THR A 329 25.71 70.34 -71.84
C THR A 329 24.55 71.18 -72.35
N ALA A 330 23.54 71.50 -71.53
CA ALA A 330 22.41 72.34 -71.93
C ALA A 330 22.59 73.83 -71.59
N GLU A 331 23.69 74.19 -70.91
CA GLU A 331 23.97 75.56 -70.43
C GLU A 331 25.09 76.26 -71.22
N ILE A 332 25.50 75.70 -72.36
CA ILE A 332 26.55 76.26 -73.24
C ILE A 332 25.99 76.81 -74.58
N ASP A 333 24.70 76.61 -74.90
CA ASP A 333 24.10 77.08 -76.18
C ASP A 333 22.92 78.07 -75.97
N ARG A 334 23.10 79.12 -75.17
CA ARG A 334 22.25 80.33 -75.25
C ARG A 334 23.06 81.61 -75.30
#